data_AF-A0A936NA34-F1
#
_entry.id   AF-A0A936NA34-F1
#
_cell.length_a   1.000
_cell.length_b   1.000
_cell.length_c   1.000
_cell.angle_alpha   90.00
_cell.angle_beta   90.00
_cell.angle_gamma   90.00
#
_symmetry.space_group_name_H-M   'P 1'
#
loop_
_entity.id
_entity.type
_entity.pdbx_description
1 polymer ?
#
loop_
_entity_poly.entity_id
_entity_poly.type
_entity_poly.pdbx_seq_one_letter_code
_entity_poly.pdbx_strand_id
1 'polypeptide(L)'
;MSTTNLKRLIALMIGISTVTAGLFTWRGGQIGSTAAYNDRQSVGEQIDVETAEVDVNIEAARQARQYDRYLADYAVAGGLDSDAEALRSTGQGELADLAERQAAARRAAATQRATDAGVFGPSTLGERSEAATAQPQAFDLEERIDELRVLESTGLGSASDLQPQRWADESSAIRRRIRNLTYWVGLLLSAVVVLTAAEVTVSRRLRLSGLALGSIFLATAWIGGLATGFMS
;
A
#
# COMPACT_ATOMS: atom_id res chain seq x y z
N MET A 1 41.77 24.81 41.23
CA MET A 1 42.06 24.39 39.84
C MET A 1 42.87 25.48 39.15
N SER A 2 44.04 25.16 38.59
CA SER A 2 44.88 26.15 37.90
C SER A 2 44.25 26.56 36.56
N THR A 3 44.55 27.75 36.07
CA THR A 3 44.09 28.26 34.75
C THR A 3 44.49 27.33 33.60
N THR A 4 45.66 26.69 33.70
CA THR A 4 46.16 25.69 32.74
C THR A 4 45.32 24.43 32.74
N ASN A 5 44.91 23.92 33.90
CA ASN A 5 44.04 22.74 34.00
C ASN A 5 42.64 23.02 33.45
N LEU A 6 42.14 24.25 33.62
CA LEU A 6 40.85 24.69 33.07
C LEU A 6 40.84 24.75 31.55
N LYS A 7 41.90 25.29 30.93
CA LYS A 7 42.02 25.29 29.47
C LYS A 7 42.09 23.88 28.89
N ARG A 8 42.85 22.98 29.52
CA ARG A 8 42.92 21.57 29.10
C ARG A 8 41.57 20.86 29.19
N LEU A 9 40.79 21.13 30.24
CA LEU A 9 39.44 20.58 30.38
C LEU A 9 38.50 21.08 29.28
N ILE A 10 38.52 22.38 28.97
CA ILE A 10 37.68 22.96 27.91
C ILE A 10 38.04 22.35 26.55
N ALA A 11 39.33 22.26 26.23
CA ALA A 11 39.81 21.64 24.99
C ALA A 11 39.40 20.16 24.88
N LEU A 12 39.48 19.40 25.98
CA LEU A 12 39.00 18.01 26.03
C LEU A 12 37.49 17.92 25.73
N MET A 13 36.68 18.78 26.35
CA MET A 13 35.23 18.81 26.14
C MET A 13 34.85 19.14 24.69
N ILE A 14 35.56 20.09 24.06
CA ILE A 14 35.40 20.40 22.63
C ILE A 14 35.70 19.17 21.77
N GLY A 15 36.82 18.48 22.04
CA GLY A 15 37.21 17.27 21.31
C GLY A 15 36.16 16.17 21.42
N ILE A 16 35.67 15.92 22.63
CA ILE A 16 34.61 14.93 22.90
C ILE A 16 33.33 15.30 22.14
N SER A 17 32.86 16.55 22.23
CA SER A 17 31.66 17.00 21.51
C SER A 17 31.77 16.78 20.00
N THR A 18 32.93 17.08 19.42
CA THR A 18 33.17 16.96 17.98
C THR A 18 33.11 15.50 17.53
N VAL A 19 33.74 14.59 18.27
CA VAL A 19 33.69 13.15 17.98
C VAL A 19 32.27 12.61 18.13
N THR A 20 31.53 13.00 19.18
CA THR A 20 30.13 12.56 19.36
C THR A 20 29.22 13.08 18.25
N ALA A 21 29.39 14.32 17.80
CA ALA A 21 28.62 14.89 16.70
C ALA A 21 28.85 14.09 15.40
N GLY A 22 30.11 13.71 15.12
CA GLY A 22 30.44 12.82 14.00
C GLY A 22 29.76 11.46 14.11
N LEU A 23 29.76 10.85 15.30
CA LEU A 23 29.10 9.56 15.54
C LEU A 23 27.57 9.63 15.32
N PHE A 24 26.91 10.67 15.84
CA PHE A 24 25.47 10.88 15.63
C PHE A 24 25.13 11.13 14.17
N THR A 25 25.96 11.88 13.45
CA THR A 25 25.79 12.12 12.01
C THR A 25 25.90 10.82 11.22
N TRP A 26 26.93 10.00 11.50
CA TRP A 26 27.11 8.68 10.89
C TRP A 26 25.91 7.76 11.18
N ARG A 27 25.48 7.69 12.45
CA ARG A 27 24.34 6.87 12.85
C ARG A 27 23.04 7.34 12.20
N GLY A 28 22.82 8.65 12.10
CA GLY A 28 21.69 9.24 11.37
C GLY A 28 21.68 8.84 9.89
N GLY A 29 22.85 8.78 9.25
CA GLY A 29 23.00 8.30 7.86
C GLY A 29 22.58 6.84 7.68
N GLN A 30 23.01 5.94 8.56
CA GLN A 30 22.60 4.53 8.52
C GLN A 30 21.08 4.36 8.70
N ILE A 31 20.52 5.09 9.65
CA ILE A 31 19.08 5.06 9.93
C ILE A 31 18.30 5.63 8.72
N GLY A 32 18.84 6.66 8.05
CA GLY A 32 18.25 7.26 6.84
C GLY A 32 18.14 6.32 5.66
N SER A 33 19.12 5.44 5.45
CA SER A 33 19.03 4.43 4.37
C SER A 33 17.85 3.46 4.56
N THR A 34 17.50 3.14 5.81
CA THR A 34 16.35 2.29 6.12
C THR A 34 15.02 2.99 5.83
N ALA A 35 14.88 4.29 6.13
CA ALA A 35 13.68 5.05 5.77
C ALA A 35 13.44 5.09 4.25
N ALA A 36 14.50 5.32 3.47
CA ALA A 36 14.40 5.33 2.01
C ALA A 36 14.00 3.96 1.44
N TYR A 37 14.44 2.86 2.07
CA TYR A 37 13.99 1.52 1.71
C TYR A 37 12.51 1.31 2.05
N ASN A 38 12.08 1.67 3.26
CA ASN A 38 10.69 1.54 3.71
C ASN A 38 9.72 2.39 2.87
N ASP A 39 10.13 3.59 2.44
CA ASP A 39 9.32 4.40 1.52
C ASP A 39 9.10 3.68 0.17
N ARG A 40 10.14 3.02 -0.36
CA ARG A 40 10.01 2.27 -1.62
C ARG A 40 9.10 1.05 -1.46
N GLN A 41 9.17 0.36 -0.33
CA GLN A 41 8.28 -0.77 -0.02
C GLN A 41 6.83 -0.30 0.12
N SER A 42 6.59 0.79 0.85
CA SER A 42 5.26 1.39 1.01
C SER A 42 4.62 1.75 -0.35
N VAL A 43 5.39 2.40 -1.24
CA VAL A 43 4.91 2.76 -2.58
C VAL A 43 4.67 1.52 -3.44
N GLY A 44 5.56 0.51 -3.37
CA GLY A 44 5.37 -0.75 -4.09
C GLY A 44 4.08 -1.45 -3.68
N GLU A 45 3.87 -1.64 -2.38
CA GLU A 45 2.65 -2.25 -1.85
C GLU A 45 1.40 -1.44 -2.19
N GLN A 46 1.48 -0.10 -2.20
CA GLN A 46 0.34 0.73 -2.61
C GLN A 46 -0.02 0.54 -4.09
N ILE A 47 0.99 0.49 -4.97
CA ILE A 47 0.78 0.24 -6.39
C ILE A 47 0.13 -1.13 -6.61
N ASP A 48 0.56 -2.16 -5.86
CA ASP A 48 -0.02 -3.50 -5.95
C ASP A 48 -1.49 -3.51 -5.51
N VAL A 49 -1.85 -2.79 -4.44
CA VAL A 49 -3.24 -2.63 -4.00
C VAL A 49 -4.10 -1.91 -5.06
N GLU A 50 -3.59 -0.81 -5.62
CA GLU A 50 -4.30 -0.06 -6.67
C GLU A 50 -4.44 -0.89 -7.95
N THR A 51 -3.43 -1.68 -8.30
CA THR A 51 -3.47 -2.58 -9.46
C THR A 51 -4.53 -3.65 -9.28
N ALA A 52 -4.62 -4.27 -8.09
CA ALA A 52 -5.65 -5.25 -7.77
C ALA A 52 -7.07 -4.67 -7.89
N GLU A 53 -7.31 -3.44 -7.44
CA GLU A 53 -8.60 -2.76 -7.61
C GLU A 53 -8.93 -2.50 -9.09
N VAL A 54 -7.93 -2.09 -9.88
CA VAL A 54 -8.09 -1.91 -11.33
C VAL A 54 -8.40 -3.22 -12.03
N ASP A 55 -7.73 -4.31 -11.67
CA ASP A 55 -7.94 -5.63 -12.25
C ASP A 55 -9.36 -6.15 -11.99
N VAL A 56 -9.89 -5.97 -10.77
CA VAL A 56 -11.29 -6.27 -10.44
C VAL A 56 -12.25 -5.51 -11.35
N ASN A 57 -12.03 -4.20 -11.53
CA ASN A 57 -12.89 -3.37 -12.37
C ASN A 57 -12.81 -3.75 -13.86
N ILE A 58 -11.63 -4.10 -14.36
CA ILE A 58 -11.43 -4.56 -15.74
C ILE A 58 -12.17 -5.88 -15.97
N GLU A 59 -12.07 -6.82 -15.04
CA GLU A 59 -12.75 -8.11 -15.13
C GLU A 59 -14.27 -7.96 -15.02
N ALA A 60 -14.77 -7.10 -14.12
CA ALA A 60 -16.19 -6.76 -14.04
C ALA A 60 -16.72 -6.15 -15.36
N ALA A 61 -15.98 -5.21 -15.97
CA ALA A 61 -16.33 -4.63 -17.26
C ALA A 61 -16.25 -5.63 -18.42
N ARG A 62 -15.37 -6.63 -18.34
CA ARG A 62 -15.33 -7.75 -19.28
C ARG A 62 -16.57 -8.63 -19.12
N GLN A 63 -16.96 -8.97 -17.89
CA GLN A 63 -18.13 -9.80 -17.59
C GLN A 63 -19.43 -9.10 -18.01
N ALA A 64 -19.58 -7.80 -17.75
CA ALA A 64 -20.73 -7.02 -18.22
C ALA A 64 -20.91 -7.08 -19.75
N ARG A 65 -19.82 -6.94 -20.51
CA ARG A 65 -19.87 -7.07 -21.98
C ARG A 65 -20.22 -8.48 -22.46
N GLN A 66 -19.85 -9.51 -21.71
CA GLN A 66 -20.26 -10.88 -22.01
C GLN A 66 -21.73 -11.11 -21.67
N TYR A 67 -22.23 -10.47 -20.62
CA TYR A 67 -23.66 -10.47 -20.28
C TYR A 67 -24.51 -9.78 -21.37
N ASP A 68 -24.05 -8.67 -21.94
CA ASP A 68 -24.74 -8.04 -23.09
C ASP A 68 -24.86 -8.99 -24.29
N ARG A 69 -23.80 -9.75 -24.57
CA ARG A 69 -23.81 -10.78 -25.64
C ARG A 69 -24.75 -11.94 -25.31
N TYR A 70 -24.78 -12.35 -24.04
CA TYR A 70 -25.69 -13.37 -23.53
C TYR A 70 -27.15 -12.95 -23.74
N LEU A 71 -27.51 -11.72 -23.37
CA LEU A 71 -28.86 -11.18 -23.58
C LEU A 71 -29.21 -11.09 -25.07
N ALA A 72 -28.27 -10.70 -25.92
CA ALA A 72 -28.48 -10.67 -27.37
C ALA A 72 -28.79 -12.07 -27.95
N ASP A 73 -28.08 -13.11 -27.50
CA ASP A 73 -28.36 -14.48 -27.94
C ASP A 73 -29.71 -15.01 -27.43
N TYR A 74 -30.11 -14.63 -26.21
CA TYR A 74 -31.44 -14.92 -25.67
C TYR A 74 -32.56 -14.22 -26.45
N ALA A 75 -32.34 -12.98 -26.88
CA ALA A 75 -33.29 -12.27 -27.73
C ALA A 75 -33.46 -12.97 -29.09
N VAL A 76 -32.38 -13.48 -29.69
CA VAL A 76 -32.47 -14.26 -30.94
C VAL A 76 -33.18 -15.60 -30.71
N ALA A 77 -32.93 -16.28 -29.59
CA ALA A 77 -33.67 -17.49 -29.24
C ALA A 77 -35.17 -17.21 -29.04
N GLY A 78 -35.54 -16.07 -28.46
CA GLY A 78 -36.95 -15.64 -28.36
C GLY A 78 -37.61 -15.39 -29.73
N GLY A 79 -36.83 -14.91 -30.71
CA GLY A 79 -37.27 -14.82 -32.10
C GLY A 79 -37.58 -16.20 -32.69
N LEU A 80 -36.69 -17.18 -32.48
CA LEU A 80 -36.90 -18.57 -32.95
C LEU A 80 -38.12 -19.24 -32.29
N ASP A 81 -38.38 -18.99 -31.01
CA ASP A 81 -39.60 -19.48 -30.36
C ASP A 81 -40.87 -18.85 -30.96
N SER A 82 -40.81 -17.56 -31.30
CA SER A 82 -41.92 -16.87 -31.96
C SER A 82 -42.18 -17.43 -33.37
N ASP A 83 -41.12 -17.70 -34.12
CA ASP A 83 -41.18 -18.35 -35.43
C ASP A 83 -41.75 -19.77 -35.32
N ALA A 84 -41.34 -20.53 -34.30
CA ALA A 84 -41.88 -21.87 -34.05
C ALA A 84 -43.41 -21.85 -33.81
N GLU A 85 -43.90 -20.89 -33.03
CA GLU A 85 -45.33 -20.73 -32.77
C GLU A 85 -46.11 -20.37 -34.05
N ALA A 86 -45.55 -19.49 -34.89
CA ALA A 86 -46.13 -19.16 -36.20
C ALA A 86 -46.15 -20.38 -37.14
N LEU A 87 -45.06 -21.15 -37.22
CA LEU A 87 -44.97 -22.37 -38.02
C LEU A 87 -45.98 -23.43 -37.55
N ARG A 88 -46.15 -23.56 -36.24
CA ARG A 88 -47.14 -24.46 -35.64
C ARG A 88 -48.56 -24.08 -36.02
N SER A 89 -48.89 -22.78 -35.97
CA SER A 89 -50.21 -22.27 -36.37
C SER A 89 -50.55 -22.48 -37.85
N THR A 90 -49.52 -22.62 -38.71
CA THR A 90 -49.68 -22.84 -40.15
C THR A 90 -49.59 -24.32 -40.55
N GLY A 91 -49.55 -25.23 -39.58
CA GLY A 91 -49.52 -26.68 -39.79
C GLY A 91 -48.14 -27.26 -40.12
N GLN A 92 -47.07 -26.46 -39.98
CA GLN A 92 -45.69 -26.86 -40.25
C GLN A 92 -44.99 -27.38 -38.99
N GLY A 93 -45.55 -28.42 -38.37
CA GLY A 93 -45.10 -28.93 -37.06
C GLY A 93 -43.61 -29.34 -37.01
N GLU A 94 -43.10 -30.02 -38.03
CA GLU A 94 -41.68 -30.45 -38.05
C GLU A 94 -40.71 -29.26 -38.09
N LEU A 95 -41.08 -28.17 -38.77
CA LEU A 95 -40.28 -26.94 -38.83
C LEU A 95 -40.36 -26.18 -37.52
N ALA A 96 -41.53 -26.17 -36.86
CA ALA A 96 -41.68 -25.62 -35.51
C ALA A 96 -40.78 -26.35 -34.50
N ASP A 97 -40.78 -27.69 -34.51
CA ASP A 97 -39.91 -28.49 -33.63
C ASP A 97 -38.41 -28.27 -33.93
N LEU A 98 -38.05 -28.02 -35.19
CA LEU A 98 -36.68 -27.65 -35.56
C LEU A 98 -36.30 -26.28 -34.98
N ALA A 99 -37.17 -25.28 -35.11
CA ALA A 99 -36.95 -23.93 -34.59
C ALA A 99 -36.80 -23.92 -33.06
N GLU A 100 -37.64 -24.68 -32.33
CA GLU A 100 -37.52 -24.83 -30.87
C GLU A 100 -36.19 -25.49 -30.45
N ARG A 101 -35.76 -26.53 -31.17
CA ARG A 101 -34.45 -27.15 -30.91
C ARG A 101 -33.28 -26.19 -31.16
N GLN A 102 -33.37 -25.35 -32.19
CA GLN A 102 -32.37 -24.32 -32.45
C GLN A 102 -32.36 -23.25 -31.37
N ALA A 103 -33.53 -22.80 -30.90
CA ALA A 103 -33.64 -21.86 -29.79
C ALA A 103 -33.01 -22.41 -28.51
N ALA A 104 -33.35 -23.66 -28.15
CA ALA A 104 -32.80 -24.35 -26.98
C ALA A 104 -31.27 -24.52 -27.07
N ALA A 105 -30.75 -24.96 -28.23
CA ALA A 105 -29.32 -25.10 -28.44
C ALA A 105 -28.58 -23.75 -28.32
N ARG A 106 -29.21 -22.67 -28.80
CA ARG A 106 -28.61 -21.33 -28.73
C ARG A 106 -28.58 -20.79 -27.31
N ARG A 107 -29.64 -20.97 -26.52
CA ARG A 107 -29.65 -20.63 -25.08
C ARG A 107 -28.56 -21.41 -24.34
N ALA A 108 -28.47 -22.73 -24.56
CA ALA A 108 -27.45 -23.57 -23.94
C ALA A 108 -26.02 -23.06 -24.23
N ALA A 109 -25.72 -22.75 -25.49
CA ALA A 109 -24.42 -22.21 -25.87
C ALA A 109 -24.16 -20.79 -25.32
N ALA A 110 -25.20 -19.95 -25.19
CA ALA A 110 -25.08 -18.63 -24.60
C ALA A 110 -24.78 -18.71 -23.10
N THR A 111 -25.56 -19.51 -22.35
CA THR A 111 -25.36 -19.76 -20.92
C THR A 111 -23.98 -20.31 -20.66
N GLN A 112 -23.55 -21.34 -21.40
CA GLN A 112 -22.23 -21.93 -21.22
C GLN A 112 -21.11 -20.90 -21.42
N ARG A 113 -21.19 -20.07 -22.47
CA ARG A 113 -20.18 -19.02 -22.70
C ARG A 113 -20.16 -17.94 -21.61
N ALA A 114 -21.32 -17.56 -21.09
CA ALA A 114 -21.41 -16.59 -19.99
C ALA A 114 -20.84 -17.17 -18.68
N THR A 115 -21.15 -18.44 -18.37
CA THR A 115 -20.59 -19.16 -17.22
C THR A 115 -19.08 -19.34 -17.34
N ASP A 116 -18.57 -19.75 -18.51
CA ASP A 116 -17.13 -19.90 -18.76
C ASP A 116 -16.39 -18.54 -18.69
N ALA A 117 -17.09 -17.45 -19.00
CA ALA A 117 -16.60 -16.09 -18.80
C ALA A 117 -16.72 -15.58 -17.36
N GLY A 118 -17.29 -16.37 -16.44
CA GLY A 118 -17.43 -16.02 -15.02
C GLY A 118 -18.52 -14.98 -14.71
N VAL A 119 -19.45 -14.73 -15.65
CA VAL A 119 -20.52 -13.73 -15.51
C VAL A 119 -21.42 -14.02 -14.31
N PHE A 120 -21.68 -15.31 -14.05
CA PHE A 120 -22.55 -15.78 -12.96
C PHE A 120 -21.75 -16.32 -11.77
N GLY A 121 -20.50 -15.87 -11.61
CA GLY A 121 -19.64 -16.26 -10.50
C GLY A 121 -19.04 -17.66 -10.59
N PRO A 122 -18.32 -18.09 -9.53
CA PRO A 122 -17.70 -19.40 -9.45
C PRO A 122 -18.78 -20.48 -9.31
N SER A 123 -19.24 -21.00 -10.45
CA SER A 123 -20.14 -22.15 -10.49
C SER A 123 -19.45 -23.37 -9.86
N THR A 124 -20.07 -23.98 -8.84
CA THR A 124 -19.63 -25.29 -8.36
C THR A 124 -19.80 -26.32 -9.50
N LEU A 125 -18.95 -27.37 -9.54
CA LEU A 125 -18.98 -28.38 -10.61
C LEU A 125 -20.36 -29.05 -10.81
N GLY A 126 -21.29 -28.92 -9.86
CA GLY A 126 -22.67 -29.40 -9.96
C GLY A 126 -23.68 -28.40 -10.55
N GLU A 127 -23.48 -27.08 -10.38
CA GLU A 127 -24.40 -26.03 -10.88
C GLU A 127 -24.19 -25.69 -12.36
N ARG A 128 -23.03 -26.04 -12.94
CA ARG A 128 -22.80 -25.97 -14.40
C ARG A 128 -23.80 -26.78 -15.23
N SER A 129 -24.60 -27.61 -14.57
CA SER A 129 -25.60 -28.49 -15.19
C SER A 129 -27.03 -27.94 -15.14
N GLU A 130 -27.29 -26.73 -14.65
CA GLU A 130 -28.63 -26.16 -14.80
C GLU A 130 -28.92 -25.95 -16.29
N ALA A 131 -29.91 -26.70 -16.80
CA ALA A 131 -30.33 -26.62 -18.19
C ALA A 131 -30.72 -25.18 -18.50
N ALA A 132 -30.25 -24.66 -19.65
CA ALA A 132 -30.59 -23.30 -20.06
C ALA A 132 -32.11 -23.12 -20.07
N THR A 133 -32.57 -22.22 -19.21
CA THR A 133 -33.99 -21.92 -19.04
C THR A 133 -34.48 -21.01 -20.15
N ALA A 134 -35.80 -20.93 -20.32
CA ALA A 134 -36.41 -20.06 -21.34
C ALA A 134 -36.13 -18.57 -21.09
N GLN A 135 -35.94 -18.19 -19.82
CA GLN A 135 -35.66 -16.82 -19.41
C GLN A 135 -34.16 -16.62 -19.14
N PRO A 136 -33.59 -15.45 -19.47
CA PRO A 136 -32.21 -15.16 -19.14
C PRO A 136 -32.02 -15.05 -17.62
N GLN A 137 -30.88 -15.51 -17.12
CA GLN A 137 -30.47 -15.29 -15.74
C GLN A 137 -30.11 -13.82 -15.53
N ALA A 138 -30.43 -13.27 -14.36
CA ALA A 138 -30.09 -11.90 -14.00
C ALA A 138 -28.58 -11.74 -13.74
N PHE A 139 -28.07 -10.54 -14.00
CA PHE A 139 -26.71 -10.12 -13.68
C PHE A 139 -26.77 -8.77 -13.00
N ASP A 140 -26.22 -8.70 -11.79
CA ASP A 140 -26.01 -7.46 -11.05
C ASP A 140 -24.51 -7.15 -11.04
N LEU A 141 -24.16 -6.00 -11.61
CA LEU A 141 -22.77 -5.58 -11.73
C LEU A 141 -22.17 -5.20 -10.37
N GLU A 142 -22.95 -4.58 -9.48
CA GLU A 142 -22.45 -4.13 -8.17
C GLU A 142 -22.16 -5.34 -7.29
N GLU A 143 -23.10 -6.29 -7.21
CA GLU A 143 -22.91 -7.55 -6.50
C GLU A 143 -21.68 -8.30 -7.04
N ARG A 144 -21.51 -8.32 -8.37
CA ARG A 144 -20.38 -9.00 -8.99
C ARG A 144 -19.04 -8.35 -8.68
N ILE A 145 -18.97 -7.02 -8.63
CA ILE A 145 -17.75 -6.30 -8.23
C ILE A 145 -17.38 -6.67 -6.79
N ASP A 146 -18.37 -6.73 -5.88
CA ASP A 146 -18.12 -7.08 -4.49
C ASP A 146 -17.64 -8.53 -4.34
N GLU A 147 -18.23 -9.48 -5.07
CA GLU A 147 -17.74 -10.86 -5.11
C GLU A 147 -16.31 -10.97 -5.63
N LEU A 148 -15.97 -10.24 -6.70
CA LEU A 148 -14.62 -10.21 -7.26
C LEU A 148 -13.63 -9.62 -6.26
N ARG A 149 -14.00 -8.57 -5.51
CA ARG A 149 -13.18 -8.01 -4.42
C ARG A 149 -12.94 -9.04 -3.31
N VAL A 150 -13.96 -9.80 -2.93
CA VAL A 150 -13.80 -10.86 -1.91
C VAL A 150 -12.85 -11.95 -2.40
N LEU A 151 -12.99 -12.39 -3.65
CA LEU A 151 -12.07 -13.37 -4.26
C LEU A 151 -10.63 -12.86 -4.30
N GLU A 152 -10.43 -11.60 -4.70
CA GLU A 152 -9.12 -10.95 -4.72
C GLU A 152 -8.51 -10.89 -3.31
N SER A 153 -9.31 -10.57 -2.29
CA SER A 153 -8.86 -10.48 -0.89
C SER A 153 -8.51 -11.83 -0.25
N THR A 154 -9.09 -12.93 -0.75
CA THR A 154 -8.88 -14.28 -0.18
C THR A 154 -7.85 -15.11 -0.95
N GLY A 155 -7.31 -14.56 -2.05
CA GLY A 155 -6.25 -15.18 -2.84
C GLY A 155 -4.91 -15.26 -2.10
N LEU A 156 -4.08 -16.23 -2.48
CA LEU A 156 -2.69 -16.30 -2.01
C LEU A 156 -1.92 -15.09 -2.56
N GLY A 157 -1.39 -14.24 -1.68
CA GLY A 157 -0.72 -12.99 -2.08
C GLY A 157 -1.70 -11.86 -2.38
N SER A 158 -2.87 -11.86 -1.74
CA SER A 158 -3.89 -10.85 -1.94
C SER A 158 -3.41 -9.45 -1.53
N ALA A 159 -3.93 -8.44 -2.21
CA ALA A 159 -3.70 -7.04 -1.86
C ALA A 159 -4.10 -6.71 -0.41
N SER A 160 -5.00 -7.47 0.22
CA SER A 160 -5.38 -7.27 1.63
C SER A 160 -4.31 -7.69 2.63
N ASP A 161 -3.36 -8.54 2.23
CA ASP A 161 -2.20 -8.88 3.08
C ASP A 161 -1.15 -7.76 3.08
N LEU A 162 -1.20 -6.86 2.10
CA LEU A 162 -0.29 -5.72 1.98
C LEU A 162 -0.67 -4.60 2.96
N GLN A 163 0.34 -4.00 3.59
CA GLN A 163 0.15 -2.97 4.61
C GLN A 163 1.01 -1.75 4.29
N PRO A 164 0.73 -1.03 3.19
CA PRO A 164 1.56 0.08 2.74
C PRO A 164 1.67 1.17 3.82
N GLN A 165 0.61 1.36 4.61
CA GLN A 165 0.58 2.32 5.71
C GLN A 165 1.57 1.97 6.83
N ARG A 166 1.77 0.68 7.13
CA ARG A 166 2.72 0.26 8.16
C ARG A 166 4.15 0.68 7.80
N TRP A 167 4.54 0.47 6.54
CA TRP A 167 5.85 0.91 6.04
C TRP A 167 6.00 2.43 6.06
N ALA A 168 4.94 3.17 5.70
CA ALA A 168 4.92 4.63 5.75
C ALA A 168 5.06 5.16 7.19
N ASP A 169 4.39 4.53 8.15
CA ASP A 169 4.45 4.87 9.57
C ASP A 169 5.84 4.58 10.16
N GLU A 170 6.44 3.44 9.81
CA GLU A 170 7.81 3.09 10.19
C GLU A 170 8.81 4.09 9.62
N SER A 171 8.71 4.44 8.34
CA SER A 171 9.55 5.47 7.72
C SER A 171 9.39 6.85 8.39
N SER A 172 8.16 7.22 8.75
CA SER A 172 7.87 8.46 9.47
C SER A 172 8.47 8.48 10.87
N ALA A 173 8.41 7.36 11.59
CA ALA A 173 9.08 7.19 12.88
C ALA A 173 10.60 7.34 12.74
N ILE A 174 11.18 6.74 11.70
CA ILE A 174 12.61 6.87 11.38
C ILE A 174 12.98 8.32 11.08
N ARG A 175 12.21 9.04 10.26
CA ARG A 175 12.43 10.47 9.97
C ARG A 175 12.39 11.34 11.23
N ARG A 176 11.45 11.08 12.15
CA ARG A 176 11.40 11.77 13.45
C ARG A 176 12.68 11.53 14.25
N ARG A 177 13.17 10.28 14.27
CA ARG A 177 14.41 9.90 14.94
C ARG A 177 15.64 10.62 14.36
N ILE A 178 15.74 10.70 13.03
CA ILE A 178 16.81 11.43 12.34
C ILE A 178 16.75 12.92 12.68
N ARG A 179 15.57 13.54 12.59
CA ARG A 179 15.40 14.96 12.93
C ARG A 179 15.81 15.25 14.37
N ASN A 180 15.46 14.36 15.30
CA ASN A 180 15.88 14.46 16.70
C ASN A 180 17.41 14.34 16.85
N LEU A 181 18.06 13.42 16.14
CA LEU A 181 19.52 13.33 16.11
C LEU A 181 20.17 14.60 15.57
N THR A 182 19.62 15.20 14.51
CA THR A 182 20.10 16.47 13.97
C THR A 182 20.01 17.60 14.99
N TYR A 183 18.91 17.67 15.77
CA TYR A 183 18.80 18.63 16.87
C TYR A 183 19.90 18.44 17.91
N TRP A 184 20.20 17.19 18.30
CA TRP A 184 21.27 16.90 19.26
C TRP A 184 22.66 17.24 18.73
N VAL A 185 22.92 17.01 17.44
CA VAL A 185 24.15 17.46 16.77
C VAL A 185 24.26 18.99 16.80
N GLY A 186 23.17 19.71 16.51
CA GLY A 186 23.13 21.18 16.62
C GLY A 186 23.43 21.69 18.03
N LEU A 187 22.92 20.99 19.06
CA LEU A 187 23.21 21.29 20.46
C LEU A 187 24.70 21.06 20.81
N LEU A 188 25.32 19.98 20.31
CA LEU A 188 26.76 19.74 20.48
C LEU A 188 27.61 20.81 19.81
N LEU A 189 27.26 21.25 18.60
CA LEU A 189 27.96 22.33 17.91
C LEU A 189 27.82 23.65 18.69
N SER A 190 26.64 23.91 19.25
CA SER A 190 26.43 25.07 20.13
C SER A 190 27.29 24.99 21.39
N ALA A 191 27.44 23.80 21.99
CA ALA A 191 28.35 23.58 23.12
C ALA A 191 29.80 23.89 22.74
N VAL A 192 30.26 23.44 21.57
CA VAL A 192 31.62 23.72 21.07
C VAL A 192 31.84 25.22 20.92
N VAL A 193 30.89 25.97 20.34
CA VAL A 193 31.00 27.43 20.18
C VAL A 193 31.12 28.13 21.54
N VAL A 194 30.25 27.77 22.49
CA VAL A 194 30.26 28.37 23.85
C VAL A 194 31.57 28.04 24.59
N LEU A 195 32.03 26.79 24.50
CA LEU A 195 33.28 26.35 25.13
C LEU A 195 34.50 27.04 24.51
N THR A 196 34.51 27.21 23.19
CA THR A 196 35.57 27.94 22.48
C THR A 196 35.60 29.41 22.90
N ALA A 197 34.43 30.05 23.03
CA ALA A 197 34.34 31.43 23.53
C ALA A 197 34.84 31.55 24.97
N ALA A 198 34.58 30.55 25.82
CA ALA A 198 35.09 30.48 27.19
C ALA A 198 36.62 30.32 27.25
N GLU A 199 37.19 29.57 26.30
CA GLU A 199 38.64 29.38 26.18
C GLU A 199 39.37 30.69 25.87
N VAL A 200 38.84 31.44 24.89
CA VAL A 200 39.44 32.67 24.37
C VAL A 200 39.24 33.87 25.33
N THR A 201 38.18 33.88 26.13
CA THR A 201 37.90 35.01 27.04
C THR A 201 38.93 35.15 28.16
N VAL A 202 39.36 36.39 28.43
CA VAL A 202 40.33 36.72 29.50
C VAL A 202 39.66 36.80 30.89
N SER A 203 38.36 37.14 30.91
CA SER A 203 37.55 37.25 32.13
C SER A 203 37.30 35.90 32.79
N ARG A 204 37.68 35.78 34.07
CA ARG A 204 37.47 34.55 34.86
C ARG A 204 35.99 34.23 35.08
N ARG A 205 35.14 35.25 35.25
CA ARG A 205 33.69 35.06 35.43
C ARG A 205 33.02 34.55 34.15
N LEU A 206 33.34 35.17 33.01
CA LEU A 206 32.79 34.77 31.70
C LEU A 206 33.27 33.37 31.28
N ARG A 207 34.53 33.02 31.60
CA ARG A 207 35.05 31.67 31.37
C ARG A 207 34.32 30.60 32.18
N LEU A 208 34.01 30.88 33.45
CA LEU A 208 33.28 29.93 34.30
C LEU A 208 31.82 29.78 33.88
N SER A 209 31.15 30.88 33.51
CA SER A 209 29.76 30.81 33.01
C SER A 209 29.68 30.09 31.66
N GLY A 210 30.63 30.36 30.75
CA GLY A 210 30.72 29.66 29.47
C GLY A 210 31.02 28.17 29.63
N LEU A 211 31.91 27.79 30.55
CA LEU A 211 32.15 26.38 30.88
C LEU A 211 30.90 25.69 31.42
N ALA A 212 30.19 26.33 32.37
CA ALA A 212 28.96 25.77 32.93
C ALA A 212 27.90 25.56 31.84
N LEU A 213 27.65 26.58 31.02
CA LEU A 213 26.63 26.53 29.97
C LEU A 213 26.99 25.54 28.85
N GLY A 214 28.25 25.51 28.41
CA GLY A 214 28.75 24.52 27.46
C GLY A 214 28.68 23.09 27.99
N SER A 215 28.92 22.89 29.28
CA SER A 215 28.80 21.56 29.91
C SER A 215 27.35 21.10 30.01
N ILE A 216 26.40 22.01 30.27
CA ILE A 216 24.96 21.71 30.25
C ILE A 216 24.55 21.27 28.84
N PHE A 217 24.91 22.03 27.81
CA PHE A 217 24.60 21.66 26.42
C PHE A 217 25.20 20.31 26.03
N LEU A 218 26.45 20.05 26.42
CA LEU A 218 27.08 18.75 26.16
C LEU A 218 26.33 17.61 26.84
N ALA A 219 26.03 17.75 28.14
CA ALA A 219 25.32 16.72 28.91
C ALA A 219 23.90 16.47 28.37
N THR A 220 23.15 17.53 28.07
CA THR A 220 21.80 17.42 27.50
C THR A 220 21.83 16.74 26.13
N ALA A 221 22.79 17.12 25.26
CA ALA A 221 22.94 16.48 23.95
C ALA A 221 23.33 15.02 24.05
N TRP A 222 24.18 14.66 25.02
CA TRP A 222 24.59 13.28 25.24
C TRP A 222 23.43 12.41 25.69
N ILE A 223 22.70 12.84 26.72
CA ILE A 223 21.56 12.08 27.25
C ILE A 223 20.49 11.91 26.17
N GLY A 224 20.09 13.01 25.52
CA GLY A 224 19.07 12.99 24.48
C GLY A 224 19.50 12.26 23.21
N GLY A 225 20.73 12.49 22.75
CA GLY A 225 21.29 11.91 21.54
C GLY A 225 21.57 10.42 21.65
N LEU A 226 22.04 9.94 22.80
CA LEU A 226 22.22 8.50 23.03
C LEU A 226 20.89 7.76 23.11
N ALA A 227 19.90 8.30 23.84
CA ALA A 227 18.56 7.75 23.87
C ALA A 227 17.93 7.71 22.46
N THR A 228 18.10 8.77 21.68
CA THR A 228 17.56 8.84 20.32
C THR A 228 18.31 7.92 19.36
N GLY A 229 19.64 7.85 19.40
CA GLY A 229 20.46 7.15 18.40
C GLY A 229 20.63 5.65 18.63
N PHE A 230 20.51 5.20 19.88
CA PHE A 230 21.00 3.88 20.29
C PHE A 230 20.05 3.09 21.20
N MET A 231 19.06 3.70 21.83
CA MET A 231 17.97 2.94 22.45
C MET A 231 16.91 2.66 21.39
N SER A 232 16.63 1.38 21.15
CA SER A 232 15.55 0.88 20.28
C SER A 232 14.29 0.68 21.09
#